data_AF-A0AAD3D2A6-F1
#
_entry.id   AF-A0AAD3D2A6-F1
#
_cell.length_a   1.000
_cell.length_b   1.000
_cell.length_c   1.000
_cell.angle_alpha   90.00
_cell.angle_beta   90.00
_cell.angle_gamma   90.00
#
_symmetry.space_group_name_H-M   'P 1'
#
loop_
_entity.id
_entity.type
_entity.pdbx_description
1 polymer ?
#
loop_
_entity_poly.entity_id
_entity_poly.type
_entity_poly.pdbx_seq_one_letter_code
_entity_poly.pdbx_strand_id
1 'polypeptide(L)'
;MKLLTLKLVLTAIFYVKVTYAEVRTFMHRRLRYHPPFELYTSEYLIHPGQIDLSEIRIIQLPDHPTWKHIKETSFAGVKILFFKQPATCEKAKSSCDWTEIGIGIKDDGGNIHYCCDEEEINLGLCQKERNGTLIIDQSLYHGEIRSAIQSNKFYEQASIRSPILSTYAGTGTYNLLLSDCNKNDSNLSFFKKYVWKRKDGYLPGYLFFEWHFLKLFYVHDLVFDTYGEQ
;
A
#
# COMPACT_ATOMS: atom_id res chain seq x y z
N MET A 1 -2.72 17.38 48.33
CA MET A 1 -3.41 16.46 47.40
C MET A 1 -3.10 16.77 45.93
N LYS A 2 -3.18 18.02 45.46
CA LYS A 2 -2.96 18.42 44.04
C LYS A 2 -1.61 18.01 43.40
N LEU A 3 -0.53 17.94 44.19
CA LEU A 3 0.81 17.57 43.67
C LEU A 3 0.94 16.06 43.34
N LEU A 4 0.17 15.22 44.02
CA LEU A 4 0.20 13.76 43.81
C LEU A 4 -0.56 13.38 42.53
N THR A 5 -1.69 14.06 42.28
CA THR A 5 -2.49 13.90 41.06
C THR A 5 -1.72 14.33 39.82
N LEU A 6 -1.02 15.46 39.86
CA LEU A 6 -0.20 15.93 38.74
C LEU A 6 0.95 14.97 38.41
N LYS A 7 1.61 14.40 39.43
CA LYS A 7 2.65 13.39 39.22
C LYS A 7 2.07 12.11 38.64
N LEU A 8 0.91 11.64 39.09
CA LEU A 8 0.25 10.45 38.55
C LEU A 8 -0.18 10.64 37.09
N VAL A 9 -0.72 11.81 36.74
CA VAL A 9 -1.10 12.13 35.34
C VAL A 9 0.13 12.21 34.44
N LEU A 10 1.20 12.89 34.87
CA LEU A 10 2.46 12.92 34.11
C LEU A 10 3.05 11.51 33.94
N THR A 11 3.09 10.73 35.01
CA THR A 11 3.63 9.36 34.96
C THR A 11 2.78 8.47 34.06
N ALA A 12 1.45 8.62 34.06
CA ALA A 12 0.54 7.91 33.17
C ALA A 12 0.77 8.32 31.70
N ILE A 13 0.94 9.61 31.39
CA ILE A 13 1.26 10.09 30.03
C ILE A 13 2.60 9.49 29.54
N PHE A 14 3.59 9.35 30.42
CA PHE A 14 4.87 8.71 30.08
C PHE A 14 4.81 7.17 30.02
N TYR A 15 3.81 6.53 30.65
CA TYR A 15 3.66 5.07 30.69
C TYR A 15 2.69 4.51 29.65
N VAL A 16 1.80 5.31 29.07
CA VAL A 16 0.98 4.88 27.94
C VAL A 16 1.89 4.76 26.72
N LYS A 17 2.50 3.58 26.57
CA LYS A 17 3.01 3.09 25.29
C LYS A 17 1.79 2.96 24.38
N VAL A 18 1.49 4.03 23.66
CA VAL A 18 0.52 4.01 22.57
C VAL A 18 1.06 3.09 21.49
N THR A 19 0.56 1.87 21.46
CA THR A 19 1.05 0.82 20.56
C THR A 19 -0.07 0.29 19.69
N TYR A 20 -0.42 1.00 18.61
CA TYR A 20 -1.51 0.56 17.73
C TYR A 20 -1.15 0.56 16.25
N ALA A 21 -1.10 -0.65 15.68
CA ALA A 21 -0.87 -0.85 14.25
C ALA A 21 -2.20 -0.65 13.53
N GLU A 22 -2.15 -0.05 12.35
CA GLU A 22 -3.35 0.11 11.55
C GLU A 22 -3.51 -1.13 10.67
N VAL A 23 -4.55 -1.91 10.96
CA VAL A 23 -4.89 -3.10 10.20
C VAL A 23 -5.94 -2.74 9.15
N ARG A 24 -5.61 -2.90 7.88
CA ARG A 24 -6.55 -2.68 6.78
C ARG A 24 -6.90 -3.98 6.10
N THR A 25 -8.19 -4.20 5.88
CA THR A 25 -8.74 -5.39 5.23
C THR A 25 -9.03 -5.13 3.78
N PHE A 26 -8.61 -6.04 2.90
CA PHE A 26 -9.16 -6.11 1.55
C PHE A 26 -10.36 -7.05 1.53
N MET A 27 -11.51 -6.54 1.13
CA MET A 27 -12.69 -7.35 0.82
C MET A 27 -12.58 -7.78 -0.65
N HIS A 28 -12.25 -9.05 -0.88
CA HIS A 28 -12.26 -9.77 -2.17
C HIS A 28 -12.18 -8.88 -3.43
N ARG A 29 -11.02 -8.29 -3.67
CA ARG A 29 -10.78 -7.44 -4.83
C ARG A 29 -10.15 -8.26 -5.95
N ARG A 30 -10.75 -8.18 -7.14
CA ARG A 30 -10.23 -8.76 -8.37
C ARG A 30 -9.38 -7.72 -9.06
N LEU A 31 -8.10 -8.03 -9.26
CA LEU A 31 -7.28 -7.24 -10.18
C LEU A 31 -7.82 -7.48 -11.58
N ARG A 32 -8.22 -6.41 -12.25
CA ARG A 32 -8.58 -6.45 -13.66
C ARG A 32 -7.33 -6.14 -14.45
N TYR A 33 -7.27 -6.66 -15.67
CA TYR A 33 -6.24 -6.26 -16.63
C TYR A 33 -6.47 -4.82 -17.15
N HIS A 34 -7.68 -4.28 -16.98
CA HIS A 34 -8.01 -2.89 -17.35
C HIS A 34 -8.78 -2.19 -16.22
N PRO A 35 -8.19 -1.18 -15.55
CA PRO A 35 -6.77 -0.80 -15.62
C PRO A 35 -5.86 -1.92 -15.09
N PRO A 36 -4.61 -2.08 -15.59
CA PRO A 36 -3.76 -3.25 -15.25
C PRO A 36 -3.16 -3.19 -13.84
N PHE A 37 -3.67 -2.30 -13.02
CA PHE A 37 -3.25 -2.10 -11.65
C PHE A 37 -4.42 -1.62 -10.80
N GLU A 38 -4.32 -1.89 -9.51
CA GLU A 38 -5.24 -1.37 -8.51
C GLU A 38 -4.43 -0.65 -7.45
N LEU A 39 -4.78 0.63 -7.24
CA LEU A 39 -4.25 1.44 -6.15
C LEU A 39 -5.03 1.06 -4.89
N TYR A 40 -4.36 0.38 -3.96
CA TYR A 40 -5.04 -0.22 -2.82
C TYR A 40 -5.13 0.71 -1.61
N THR A 41 -4.16 1.60 -1.44
CA THR A 41 -4.14 2.57 -0.34
C THR A 41 -3.23 3.74 -0.64
N SER A 42 -3.59 4.89 -0.09
CA SER A 42 -2.83 6.12 -0.08
C SER A 42 -2.86 6.65 1.35
N GLU A 43 -1.72 6.64 2.06
CA GLU A 43 -1.64 7.08 3.46
C GLU A 43 -0.59 8.15 3.65
N TYR A 44 -0.91 9.16 4.45
CA TYR A 44 0.05 10.19 4.84
C TYR A 44 0.87 9.75 6.05
N LEU A 45 2.19 9.67 5.88
CA LEU A 45 3.14 9.35 6.93
C LEU A 45 3.90 10.60 7.35
N ILE A 46 3.97 10.85 8.66
CA ILE A 46 4.76 11.96 9.23
C ILE A 46 6.22 11.57 9.44
N HIS A 47 6.52 10.27 9.55
CA HIS A 47 7.86 9.72 9.74
C HIS A 47 8.02 8.39 8.99
N PRO A 48 9.26 7.89 8.80
CA PRO A 48 9.50 6.59 8.19
C PRO A 48 8.68 5.47 8.86
N GLY A 49 7.94 4.75 8.03
CA GLY A 49 7.13 3.60 8.38
C GLY A 49 7.50 2.35 7.61
N GLN A 50 6.74 1.30 7.90
CA GLN A 50 6.77 0.01 7.24
C GLN A 50 5.35 -0.49 7.02
N ILE A 51 5.16 -1.23 5.93
CA ILE A 51 3.94 -1.97 5.66
C ILE A 51 4.28 -3.45 5.64
N ASP A 52 3.47 -4.23 6.36
CA ASP A 52 3.62 -5.67 6.50
C ASP A 52 2.53 -6.37 5.68
N LEU A 53 2.97 -6.96 4.57
CA LEU A 53 2.13 -7.69 3.62
C LEU A 53 2.11 -9.21 3.90
N SER A 54 2.61 -9.67 5.06
CA SER A 54 2.79 -11.11 5.35
C SER A 54 1.48 -11.87 5.42
N GLU A 55 0.38 -11.16 5.65
CA GLU A 55 -0.96 -11.70 5.66
C GLU A 55 -1.63 -11.69 4.29
N ILE A 56 -1.14 -10.92 3.30
CA ILE A 56 -1.72 -10.90 1.95
C ILE A 56 -1.60 -12.29 1.33
N ARG A 57 -2.70 -12.73 0.71
CA ARG A 57 -2.75 -13.95 -0.08
C ARG A 57 -3.26 -13.61 -1.47
N ILE A 58 -2.56 -14.11 -2.48
CA ILE A 58 -2.96 -13.99 -3.88
C ILE A 58 -3.42 -15.37 -4.30
N ILE A 59 -4.63 -15.44 -4.84
CA ILE A 59 -5.23 -16.69 -5.29
C ILE A 59 -5.69 -16.48 -6.73
N GLN A 60 -5.27 -17.39 -7.60
CA GLN A 60 -5.82 -17.49 -8.93
C GLN A 60 -7.18 -18.17 -8.85
N LEU A 61 -8.22 -17.46 -9.23
CA LEU A 61 -9.55 -18.04 -9.37
C LEU A 61 -9.63 -18.81 -10.68
N PRO A 62 -10.33 -19.95 -10.73
CA PRO A 62 -10.61 -20.59 -12.00
C PRO A 62 -11.41 -19.65 -12.90
N ASP A 63 -10.94 -19.49 -14.13
CA ASP A 63 -11.75 -18.94 -15.20
C ASP A 63 -12.90 -19.89 -15.58
N HIS A 64 -13.94 -19.34 -16.22
CA HIS A 64 -14.97 -20.13 -16.88
C HIS A 64 -14.35 -21.26 -17.73
N PRO A 65 -14.99 -22.45 -17.85
CA PRO A 65 -14.35 -23.72 -18.23
C PRO A 65 -13.86 -23.85 -19.70
N THR A 66 -13.65 -22.76 -20.42
CA THR A 66 -13.35 -22.78 -21.86
C THR A 66 -11.86 -22.65 -22.24
N TRP A 67 -10.94 -22.51 -21.30
CA TRP A 67 -9.52 -22.30 -21.61
C TRP A 67 -8.70 -23.59 -21.49
N LYS A 68 -8.36 -24.17 -22.64
CA LYS A 68 -7.46 -25.32 -22.81
C LYS A 68 -6.00 -24.87 -22.77
N HIS A 69 -5.20 -25.55 -21.95
CA HIS A 69 -3.73 -25.64 -22.01
C HIS A 69 -2.97 -24.32 -22.16
N ILE A 70 -2.91 -23.55 -21.07
CA ILE A 70 -1.84 -22.55 -20.92
C ILE A 70 -0.53 -23.33 -20.72
N LYS A 71 0.41 -23.18 -21.66
CA LYS A 71 1.76 -23.74 -21.54
C LYS A 71 2.45 -23.10 -20.34
N GLU A 72 3.10 -23.92 -19.53
CA GLU A 72 4.01 -23.51 -18.45
C GLU A 72 5.21 -22.73 -19.01
N THR A 73 5.02 -21.46 -19.34
CA THR A 73 6.14 -20.61 -19.74
C THR A 73 5.88 -19.17 -19.34
N SER A 74 6.80 -18.65 -18.53
CA SER A 74 6.96 -17.28 -18.02
C SER A 74 6.03 -16.82 -16.89
N PHE A 75 6.63 -16.76 -15.70
CA PHE A 75 6.12 -16.16 -14.47
C PHE A 75 5.96 -14.63 -14.63
N ALA A 76 4.84 -14.17 -15.17
CA ALA A 76 4.42 -12.78 -15.04
C ALA A 76 3.81 -12.59 -13.64
N GLY A 77 4.66 -12.55 -12.61
CA GLY A 77 4.21 -12.39 -11.23
C GLY A 77 3.68 -10.98 -10.97
N VAL A 78 2.61 -10.89 -10.17
CA VAL A 78 2.06 -9.63 -9.65
C VAL A 78 3.19 -8.78 -9.08
N LYS A 79 3.33 -7.55 -9.60
CA LYS A 79 4.27 -6.57 -9.05
C LYS A 79 3.57 -5.77 -7.96
N ILE A 80 4.28 -5.59 -6.87
CA ILE A 80 3.83 -4.80 -5.73
C ILE A 80 4.82 -3.65 -5.59
N LEU A 81 4.34 -2.44 -5.80
CA LEU A 81 5.12 -1.22 -5.70
C LEU A 81 4.66 -0.48 -4.45
N PHE A 82 5.63 0.05 -3.72
CA PHE A 82 5.38 0.86 -2.55
C PHE A 82 6.26 2.09 -2.58
N PHE A 83 5.64 3.25 -2.79
CA PHE A 83 6.36 4.47 -3.13
C PHE A 83 5.69 5.71 -2.54
N LYS A 84 6.46 6.78 -2.40
CA LYS A 84 5.94 8.09 -2.01
C LYS A 84 5.27 8.75 -3.22
N GLN A 85 4.04 9.23 -3.04
CA GLN A 85 3.29 9.93 -4.06
C GLN A 85 4.07 11.16 -4.55
N PRO A 86 4.13 11.40 -5.88
CA PRO A 86 4.68 12.63 -6.42
C PRO A 86 3.91 13.86 -5.91
N ALA A 87 4.61 14.96 -5.61
CA ALA A 87 3.98 16.20 -5.16
C ALA A 87 3.03 16.79 -6.22
N THR A 88 3.28 16.52 -7.50
CA THR A 88 2.43 16.89 -8.63
C THR A 88 1.02 16.30 -8.52
N CYS A 89 0.89 15.15 -7.86
CA CYS A 89 -0.37 14.42 -7.75
C CYS A 89 -1.22 14.75 -6.53
N GLU A 90 -0.66 15.39 -5.51
CA GLU A 90 -1.46 15.87 -4.38
C GLU A 90 -2.43 16.99 -4.78
N LYS A 91 -2.15 17.67 -5.90
CA LYS A 91 -2.92 18.83 -6.40
C LYS A 91 -3.75 18.51 -7.65
N ALA A 92 -3.57 17.34 -8.25
CA ALA A 92 -4.22 16.98 -9.50
C ALA A 92 -5.70 16.60 -9.25
N LYS A 93 -6.62 17.23 -9.99
CA LYS A 93 -8.06 16.87 -9.98
C LYS A 93 -8.37 15.63 -10.82
N SER A 94 -7.49 15.32 -11.78
CA SER A 94 -7.54 14.16 -12.67
C SER A 94 -6.38 13.21 -12.33
N SER A 95 -6.49 11.95 -12.77
CA SER A 95 -5.55 10.86 -12.50
C SER A 95 -4.08 11.29 -12.42
N CYS A 96 -3.39 10.82 -11.39
CA CYS A 96 -1.97 11.09 -11.15
C CYS A 96 -1.09 10.47 -12.23
N ASP A 97 -0.18 11.27 -12.78
CA ASP A 97 0.86 10.81 -13.68
C ASP A 97 2.06 10.30 -12.87
N TRP A 98 2.31 8.99 -12.93
CA TRP A 98 3.44 8.36 -12.23
C TRP A 98 4.70 8.21 -13.10
N THR A 99 4.68 8.67 -14.35
CA THR A 99 5.85 8.57 -15.24
C THR A 99 7.02 9.42 -14.73
N GLU A 100 6.73 10.52 -14.01
CA GLU A 100 7.74 11.37 -13.36
C GLU A 100 8.57 10.64 -12.28
N ILE A 101 8.02 9.57 -11.69
CA ILE A 101 8.71 8.72 -10.71
C ILE A 101 9.09 7.36 -11.29
N GLY A 102 9.12 7.25 -12.61
CA GLY A 102 9.54 6.04 -13.32
C GLY A 102 8.53 4.90 -13.31
N ILE A 103 7.24 5.15 -13.09
CA ILE A 103 6.18 4.12 -13.22
C ILE A 103 5.36 4.40 -14.48
N GLY A 104 5.48 3.52 -15.46
CA GLY A 104 4.93 3.71 -16.81
C GLY A 104 5.83 4.56 -17.71
N ILE A 105 5.40 4.72 -18.95
CA ILE A 105 6.08 5.50 -20.00
C ILE A 105 5.04 6.23 -20.85
N LYS A 106 5.41 7.38 -21.41
CA LYS A 106 4.57 8.10 -22.38
C LYS A 106 4.99 7.79 -23.81
N ASP A 107 4.02 7.58 -24.68
CA ASP A 107 4.24 7.58 -26.13
C ASP A 107 4.40 9.02 -26.65
N ASP A 108 4.69 9.14 -27.95
CA ASP A 108 4.81 10.44 -28.63
C ASP A 108 3.49 11.24 -28.65
N GLY A 109 2.34 10.55 -28.45
CA GLY A 109 1.01 11.15 -28.35
C GLY A 109 0.66 11.66 -26.95
N GLY A 110 1.51 11.39 -25.95
CA GLY A 110 1.26 11.73 -24.54
C GLY A 110 0.37 10.75 -23.79
N ASN A 111 0.03 9.60 -24.38
CA ASN A 111 -0.67 8.52 -23.70
C ASN A 111 0.27 7.79 -22.75
N ILE A 112 -0.22 7.43 -21.56
CA ILE A 112 0.58 6.71 -20.55
C ILE A 112 0.34 5.21 -20.67
N HIS A 113 1.43 4.47 -20.85
CA HIS A 113 1.47 3.01 -20.90
C HIS A 113 2.12 2.48 -19.62
N TYR A 114 1.42 1.59 -18.91
CA TYR A 114 1.91 1.04 -17.64
C TYR A 114 2.44 -0.38 -17.78
N CYS A 115 1.90 -1.17 -18.71
CA CYS A 115 2.32 -2.53 -18.95
C CYS A 115 3.06 -2.64 -20.26
N CYS A 116 4.00 -3.57 -20.32
CA CYS A 116 4.68 -3.94 -21.53
C CYS A 116 3.93 -5.11 -22.17
N ASP A 117 3.08 -4.84 -23.15
CA ASP A 117 2.47 -5.88 -23.99
C ASP A 117 2.99 -5.83 -25.44
N GLU A 118 2.45 -6.66 -26.33
CA GLU A 118 2.91 -6.72 -27.74
C GLU A 118 2.80 -5.36 -28.46
N GLU A 119 1.80 -4.55 -28.13
CA GLU A 119 1.62 -3.19 -28.68
C GLU A 119 2.74 -2.27 -28.21
N GLU A 120 3.01 -2.20 -26.89
CA GLU A 120 4.11 -1.38 -26.38
C GLU A 120 5.50 -1.83 -26.87
N ILE A 121 5.69 -3.12 -27.09
CA ILE A 121 6.92 -3.66 -27.70
C ILE A 121 7.06 -3.17 -29.14
N ASN A 122 5.97 -3.22 -29.92
CA ASN A 122 5.97 -2.76 -31.31
C ASN A 122 6.18 -1.24 -31.42
N LEU A 123 5.72 -0.48 -30.42
CA LEU A 123 5.97 0.96 -30.28
C LEU A 123 7.40 1.27 -29.78
N GLY A 124 8.20 0.26 -29.43
CA GLY A 124 9.55 0.44 -28.90
C GLY A 124 9.59 1.02 -27.48
N LEU A 125 8.48 1.01 -26.76
CA LEU A 125 8.37 1.53 -25.39
C LEU A 125 8.97 0.58 -24.36
N CYS A 126 9.07 -0.71 -24.69
CA CYS A 126 9.70 -1.72 -23.86
C CYS A 126 10.34 -2.86 -24.67
N GLN A 127 11.19 -3.63 -23.99
CA GLN A 127 11.90 -4.77 -24.59
C GLN A 127 11.02 -6.02 -24.62
N LYS A 128 11.18 -6.87 -25.64
CA LYS A 128 10.39 -8.10 -25.82
C LYS A 128 10.49 -9.06 -24.63
N GLU A 129 11.64 -9.10 -23.97
CA GLU A 129 11.90 -9.93 -22.78
C GLU A 129 11.08 -9.49 -21.56
N ARG A 130 10.49 -8.29 -21.60
CA ARG A 130 9.66 -7.70 -20.55
C ARG A 130 8.16 -7.83 -20.83
N ASN A 131 7.75 -8.58 -21.85
CA ASN A 131 6.34 -8.80 -22.14
C ASN A 131 5.59 -9.32 -20.89
N GLY A 132 4.43 -8.75 -20.60
CA GLY A 132 3.61 -9.07 -19.43
C GLY A 132 4.08 -8.47 -18.11
N THR A 133 4.99 -7.49 -18.13
CA THR A 133 5.52 -6.85 -16.91
C THR A 133 5.19 -5.36 -16.84
N LEU A 134 5.18 -4.81 -15.63
CA LEU A 134 5.02 -3.38 -15.41
C LEU A 134 6.27 -2.63 -15.93
N ILE A 135 6.04 -1.56 -16.68
CA ILE A 135 7.09 -0.67 -17.17
C ILE A 135 7.56 0.19 -15.99
N ILE A 136 8.82 -0.01 -15.60
CA ILE A 136 9.46 0.73 -14.52
C ILE A 136 10.83 1.21 -14.99
N ASP A 137 11.05 2.52 -14.94
CA ASP A 137 12.37 3.13 -15.06
C ASP A 137 13.08 3.06 -13.70
N GLN A 138 14.04 2.14 -13.59
CA GLN A 138 14.79 1.92 -12.35
C GLN A 138 15.69 3.09 -11.97
N SER A 139 16.01 3.99 -12.90
CA SER A 139 16.84 5.16 -12.61
C SER A 139 16.06 6.27 -11.90
N LEU A 140 14.75 6.33 -12.13
CA LEU A 140 13.85 7.32 -11.53
C LEU A 140 13.07 6.78 -10.33
N TYR A 141 12.83 5.47 -10.29
CA TYR A 141 12.01 4.87 -9.24
C TYR A 141 12.73 4.80 -7.88
N HIS A 142 12.18 5.50 -6.89
CA HIS A 142 12.71 5.57 -5.52
C HIS A 142 11.76 4.98 -4.47
N GLY A 143 11.21 3.78 -4.75
CA GLY A 143 10.36 3.03 -3.83
C GLY A 143 10.85 1.60 -3.59
N GLU A 144 9.99 0.80 -2.99
CA GLU A 144 10.18 -0.64 -2.83
C GLU A 144 9.43 -1.40 -3.92
N ILE A 145 10.04 -2.45 -4.47
CA ILE A 145 9.41 -3.36 -5.44
C ILE A 145 9.47 -4.77 -4.88
N ARG A 146 8.33 -5.46 -4.88
CA ARG A 146 8.26 -6.91 -4.69
C ARG A 146 7.54 -7.55 -5.85
N SER A 147 7.84 -8.83 -6.04
CA SER A 147 7.07 -9.69 -6.92
C SER A 147 6.47 -10.78 -6.05
N ALA A 148 5.19 -11.06 -6.24
CA ALA A 148 4.61 -12.28 -5.72
C ALA A 148 4.77 -13.36 -6.78
N ILE A 149 5.31 -14.51 -6.37
CA ILE A 149 5.45 -15.65 -7.27
C ILE A 149 4.12 -16.38 -7.24
N GLN A 150 3.37 -16.27 -8.33
CA GLN A 150 2.15 -17.04 -8.52
C GLN A 150 2.52 -18.51 -8.74
N SER A 151 1.79 -19.40 -8.06
CA SER A 151 1.86 -20.83 -8.39
C SER A 151 0.94 -21.11 -9.57
N ASN A 152 1.36 -22.01 -10.46
CA ASN A 152 0.57 -22.46 -11.61
C ASN A 152 -0.62 -23.34 -11.22
N LYS A 153 -0.84 -23.61 -9.92
CA LYS A 153 -1.97 -24.40 -9.43
C LYS A 153 -3.10 -23.49 -8.99
N PHE A 154 -4.30 -23.74 -9.53
CA PHE A 154 -5.53 -23.10 -9.06
C PHE A 154 -5.69 -23.27 -7.55
N TYR A 155 -6.19 -22.22 -6.90
CA TYR A 155 -6.38 -22.14 -5.44
C TYR A 155 -5.11 -22.23 -4.58
N GLU A 156 -3.92 -22.35 -5.18
CA GLU A 156 -2.69 -22.27 -4.41
C GLU A 156 -2.42 -20.82 -4.03
N GLN A 157 -2.13 -20.62 -2.74
CA GLN A 157 -1.89 -19.29 -2.20
C GLN A 157 -0.45 -18.89 -2.48
N ALA A 158 -0.26 -17.85 -3.30
CA ALA A 158 1.03 -17.20 -3.41
C ALA A 158 1.28 -16.31 -2.19
N SER A 159 2.53 -16.35 -1.72
CA SER A 159 3.02 -15.51 -0.62
C SER A 159 4.14 -14.59 -1.11
N ILE A 160 4.27 -13.44 -0.44
CA ILE A 160 5.30 -12.46 -0.76
C ILE A 160 6.56 -12.83 0.04
N ARG A 161 7.63 -13.20 -0.66
CA ARG A 161 8.90 -13.69 -0.05
C ARG A 161 9.52 -12.71 0.96
N SER A 162 9.31 -11.40 0.74
CA SER A 162 9.80 -10.33 1.62
C SER A 162 8.67 -9.32 1.85
N PRO A 163 7.75 -9.63 2.77
CA PRO A 163 6.47 -8.93 2.89
C PRO A 163 6.58 -7.55 3.54
N ILE A 164 7.71 -7.24 4.18
CA ILE A 164 7.94 -5.95 4.83
C ILE A 164 8.51 -4.97 3.81
N LEU A 165 7.82 -3.85 3.60
CA LEU A 165 8.27 -2.73 2.77
C LEU A 165 8.48 -1.51 3.64
N SER A 166 9.60 -0.82 3.46
CA SER A 166 9.97 0.35 4.26
C SER A 166 9.85 1.62 3.46
N THR A 167 9.52 2.73 4.12
CA THR A 167 9.57 4.05 3.51
C THR A 167 10.92 4.71 3.79
N TYR A 168 11.60 5.19 2.75
CA TYR A 168 12.88 5.89 2.88
C TYR A 168 12.76 7.41 2.67
N ALA A 169 11.75 7.87 1.93
CA ALA A 169 11.61 9.27 1.49
C ALA A 169 10.99 10.25 2.52
N GLY A 170 10.98 9.89 3.81
CA GLY A 170 10.52 10.75 4.90
C GLY A 170 9.00 10.97 4.95
N THR A 171 8.58 12.18 5.29
CA THR A 171 7.17 12.57 5.45
C THR A 171 6.46 12.70 4.10
N GLY A 172 5.22 12.22 3.97
CA GLY A 172 4.38 12.42 2.78
C GLY A 172 3.35 11.30 2.58
N THR A 173 2.59 11.39 1.49
CA THR A 173 1.63 10.36 1.09
C THR A 173 2.35 9.17 0.45
N TYR A 174 2.04 7.94 0.86
CA TYR A 174 2.59 6.71 0.33
C TYR A 174 1.50 5.85 -0.29
N ASN A 175 1.81 5.29 -1.45
CA ASN A 175 0.92 4.48 -2.24
C ASN A 175 1.39 3.03 -2.27
N LEU A 176 0.46 2.09 -2.06
CA LEU A 176 0.64 0.67 -2.34
C LEU A 176 -0.09 0.34 -3.63
N LEU A 177 0.67 0.01 -4.66
CA LEU A 177 0.18 -0.34 -5.98
C LEU A 177 0.42 -1.82 -6.23
N LEU A 178 -0.61 -2.53 -6.67
CA LEU A 178 -0.50 -3.90 -7.13
C LEU A 178 -0.86 -3.92 -8.61
N SER A 179 0.00 -4.50 -9.43
CA SER A 179 -0.21 -4.56 -10.88
C SER A 179 -0.10 -5.99 -11.39
N ASP A 180 -1.01 -6.31 -12.29
CA ASP A 180 -1.00 -7.52 -13.08
C ASP A 180 -1.03 -7.14 -14.56
N CYS A 181 0.14 -7.25 -15.18
CA CYS A 181 0.32 -6.95 -16.60
C CYS A 181 0.16 -8.20 -17.48
N ASN A 182 -0.24 -9.33 -16.91
CA ASN A 182 -0.47 -10.54 -17.69
C ASN A 182 -1.86 -10.53 -18.33
N LYS A 183 -1.91 -10.22 -19.62
CA LYS A 183 -3.15 -10.19 -20.42
C LYS A 183 -3.85 -11.56 -20.52
N ASN A 184 -3.11 -12.64 -20.28
CA ASN A 184 -3.59 -14.00 -20.50
C ASN A 184 -4.16 -14.67 -19.24
N ASP A 185 -4.11 -14.04 -18.06
CA ASP A 185 -4.35 -14.73 -16.77
C ASP A 185 -5.15 -13.90 -15.75
N SER A 186 -6.11 -13.10 -16.24
CA SER A 186 -6.72 -11.97 -15.52
C SER A 186 -7.72 -12.30 -14.38
N ASN A 187 -7.56 -13.42 -13.68
CA ASN A 187 -8.45 -13.83 -12.59
C ASN A 187 -7.74 -13.90 -11.23
N LEU A 188 -6.87 -12.94 -10.95
CA LEU A 188 -6.24 -12.82 -9.65
C LEU A 188 -7.16 -12.12 -8.65
N SER A 189 -7.34 -12.79 -7.51
CA SER A 189 -8.04 -12.22 -6.37
C SER A 189 -7.10 -12.08 -5.18
N PHE A 190 -7.19 -10.91 -4.55
CA PHE A 190 -6.43 -10.57 -3.36
C PHE A 190 -7.32 -10.76 -2.14
N PHE A 191 -6.80 -11.54 -1.21
CA PHE A 191 -7.46 -11.81 0.06
C PHE A 191 -6.57 -11.35 1.20
N LYS A 192 -7.23 -11.07 2.32
CA LYS A 192 -6.67 -10.77 3.65
C LYS A 192 -6.35 -9.30 3.90
N LYS A 193 -5.66 -9.09 5.03
CA LYS A 193 -5.34 -7.81 5.62
C LYS A 193 -3.87 -7.52 5.39
N TYR A 194 -3.52 -6.27 5.54
CA TYR A 194 -2.15 -5.84 5.70
C TYR A 194 -2.08 -4.86 6.86
N VAL A 195 -0.88 -4.71 7.40
CA VAL A 195 -0.69 -3.95 8.63
C VAL A 195 0.33 -2.86 8.39
N TRP A 196 -0.09 -1.61 8.58
CA TRP A 196 0.79 -0.47 8.62
C TRP A 196 1.40 -0.29 10.01
N LYS A 197 2.72 -0.09 10.05
CA LYS A 197 3.51 0.09 11.26
C LYS A 197 4.49 1.25 11.04
N ARG A 198 4.93 1.91 12.11
CA ARG A 198 6.11 2.79 12.03
C ARG A 198 7.37 1.92 12.10
N LYS A 199 8.48 2.35 11.49
CA LYS A 199 9.73 1.58 11.49
C LYS A 199 10.21 1.20 12.90
N ASP A 200 9.89 2.04 13.89
CA ASP A 200 10.20 1.84 15.32
C ASP A 200 8.93 1.91 16.21
N GLY A 201 7.74 1.61 15.67
CA GLY A 201 6.49 1.71 16.46
C GLY A 201 5.21 1.76 15.62
N TYR A 202 4.36 2.74 15.89
CA TYR A 202 2.97 2.77 15.41
C TYR A 202 2.59 4.10 14.74
N LEU A 203 1.55 4.09 13.90
CA LEU A 203 1.17 5.25 13.09
C LEU A 203 0.43 6.33 13.90
N PRO A 204 0.67 7.63 13.60
CA PRO A 204 0.08 8.76 14.33
C PRO A 204 -1.40 9.02 14.04
N GLY A 205 -2.02 8.38 13.05
CA GLY A 205 -3.43 8.60 12.70
C GLY A 205 -4.42 8.40 13.86
N TYR A 206 -4.05 7.57 14.83
CA TYR A 206 -4.84 7.35 16.06
C TYR A 206 -4.50 8.31 17.21
N LEU A 207 -3.43 9.10 17.11
CA LEU A 207 -3.15 10.13 18.12
C LEU A 207 -4.32 11.12 18.21
N PHE A 208 -5.04 11.43 17.13
CA PHE A 208 -6.22 12.30 17.22
C PHE A 208 -7.37 11.71 18.06
N PHE A 209 -7.55 10.40 18.06
CA PHE A 209 -8.52 9.70 18.93
C PHE A 209 -8.05 9.68 20.39
N GLU A 210 -6.75 9.52 20.62
CA GLU A 210 -6.19 9.57 21.97
C GLU A 210 -6.10 10.99 22.53
N TRP A 211 -5.96 12.01 21.68
CA TRP A 211 -6.11 13.40 22.09
C TRP A 211 -7.56 13.70 22.50
N HIS A 212 -8.56 13.05 21.90
CA HIS A 212 -9.93 13.09 22.41
C HIS A 212 -10.06 12.40 23.76
N PHE A 213 -9.35 11.29 23.97
CA PHE A 213 -9.27 10.62 25.27
C PHE A 213 -8.64 11.53 26.34
N LEU A 214 -7.53 12.21 26.05
CA LEU A 214 -6.91 13.18 26.95
C LEU A 214 -7.77 14.43 27.18
N LYS A 215 -8.50 14.91 26.17
CA LYS A 215 -9.51 15.98 26.33
C LYS A 215 -10.63 15.58 27.28
N LEU A 216 -11.12 14.33 27.21
CA LEU A 216 -12.14 13.82 28.12
C LEU A 216 -11.67 13.85 29.59
N PHE A 217 -10.41 13.48 29.85
CA PHE A 217 -9.83 13.59 31.19
C PHE A 217 -9.70 15.04 31.64
N TYR A 218 -9.28 15.95 30.75
CA TYR A 218 -9.16 17.38 31.07
C TYR A 218 -10.52 18.02 31.41
N VAL A 219 -11.59 17.64 30.72
CA VAL A 219 -12.96 18.10 31.02
C VAL A 219 -13.49 17.49 32.31
N HIS A 220 -13.20 16.22 32.57
CA HIS A 220 -13.63 15.54 33.80
C HIS A 220 -12.98 16.15 35.05
N ASP A 221 -11.67 16.43 35.03
CA ASP A 221 -10.98 17.08 36.14
C ASP A 221 -11.49 18.51 36.39
N LEU A 222 -11.84 19.25 35.32
CA LEU A 222 -12.39 20.60 35.44
C LEU A 222 -13.78 20.61 36.10
N VAL A 223 -14.61 19.61 35.82
CA VAL A 223 -15.95 19.45 36.42
C VAL A 223 -15.86 19.01 37.88
N PHE A 224 -14.92 18.16 38.25
CA PHE A 224 -14.75 17.76 39.66
C PHE A 224 -14.19 18.88 40.54
N ASP A 225 -13.32 19.75 40.01
CA ASP A 225 -12.84 20.94 40.73
C ASP A 225 -13.95 22.01 40.91
N THR A 226 -15.02 22.00 40.10
CA THR A 226 -16.14 22.95 40.25
C THR A 226 -17.29 22.45 41.12
N TYR A 227 -17.48 21.13 41.25
CA TYR A 227 -18.58 20.53 42.02
C TYR A 227 -18.14 19.91 43.37
N GLY A 228 -16.84 19.94 43.69
CA GLY A 228 -16.29 19.40 44.95
C GLY A 228 -16.17 20.39 46.13
N GLU A 229 -16.60 21.64 45.98
CA GLU A 229 -16.57 22.67 47.05
C GLU A 229 -17.96 22.97 47.66
N GLN A 230 -18.85 21.98 47.73
CA GLN A 230 -20.08 22.05 48.56
C GLN A 230 -20.02 21.07 49.73
#